data_AF-A0A5B6TMT2-F1
#
_entry.id   AF-A0A5B6TMT2-F1
#
_cell.length_a   1.000
_cell.length_b   1.000
_cell.length_c   1.000
_cell.angle_alpha   90.00
_cell.angle_beta   90.00
_cell.angle_gamma   90.00
#
_symmetry.space_group_name_H-M   'P 1'
#
loop_
_entity.id
_entity.type
_entity.pdbx_description
1 polymer ?
#
loop_
_entity_poly.entity_id
_entity_poly.type
_entity_poly.pdbx_seq_one_letter_code
_entity_poly.pdbx_strand_id
1 'polypeptide(L)'
;MNKVVDFLALLFGIRTANNTEGSQRRPLRWLKVLIVPFKWALLLLVCGTALFILISLLTDSYFKEKNTQKKLDQLAVVIVKHEQAHGRLPGSLHEVTMNNPLLRDLTRDSWGLPILYGPNQARRTFKIRSGGRDRQLHTKDDLVQVVQINPTGE
;
A
#
# COMPACT_ATOMS: atom_id res chain seq x y z
N MET A 1 65.23 6.28 7.70
CA MET A 1 63.76 6.36 7.90
C MET A 1 62.96 6.59 6.61
N ASN A 2 63.54 7.04 5.50
CA ASN A 2 62.77 7.43 4.30
C ASN A 2 62.18 6.26 3.48
N LYS A 3 62.72 5.04 3.58
CA LYS A 3 62.24 3.87 2.82
C LYS A 3 60.86 3.36 3.26
N VAL A 4 60.51 3.51 4.55
CA VAL A 4 59.18 3.10 5.07
C VAL A 4 58.10 4.08 4.61
N VAL A 5 58.43 5.37 4.58
CA VAL A 5 57.54 6.42 4.06
C VAL A 5 57.32 6.27 2.56
N ASP A 6 58.37 5.96 1.79
CA ASP A 6 58.25 5.67 0.36
C ASP A 6 57.42 4.40 0.08
N PHE A 7 57.52 3.38 0.95
CA PHE A 7 56.70 2.16 0.84
C PHE A 7 55.23 2.42 1.15
N LEU A 8 54.94 3.17 2.22
CA LEU A 8 53.57 3.57 2.57
C LEU A 8 52.95 4.47 1.49
N ALA A 9 53.72 5.42 0.95
CA ALA A 9 53.26 6.26 -0.14
C ALA A 9 52.89 5.44 -1.39
N LEU A 10 53.65 4.39 -1.70
CA LEU A 10 53.34 3.44 -2.78
C LEU A 10 52.02 2.69 -2.55
N LEU A 11 51.75 2.27 -1.32
CA LEU A 11 50.56 1.51 -0.93
C LEU A 11 49.27 2.33 -1.08
N PHE A 12 49.36 3.64 -0.86
CA PHE A 12 48.26 4.59 -1.02
C PHE A 12 48.26 5.35 -2.36
N GLY A 13 49.17 5.00 -3.28
CA GLY A 13 49.27 5.65 -4.59
C GLY A 13 49.69 7.13 -4.53
N ILE A 14 50.32 7.56 -3.44
CA ILE A 14 50.81 8.92 -3.21
C ILE A 14 52.22 9.03 -3.80
N ARG A 15 52.47 10.05 -4.61
CA ARG A 15 53.72 10.20 -5.37
C ARG A 15 54.79 10.89 -4.52
N THR A 16 55.93 10.23 -4.30
CA THR A 16 57.13 10.85 -3.72
C THR A 16 58.17 11.16 -4.81
N ALA A 17 59.08 12.09 -4.54
CA ALA A 17 60.07 12.56 -5.52
C ALA A 17 61.07 11.49 -5.98
N ASN A 18 61.21 10.39 -5.23
CA ASN A 18 62.23 9.37 -5.45
C ASN A 18 61.74 8.14 -6.24
N ASN A 19 60.47 8.09 -6.65
CA ASN A 19 59.86 6.85 -7.17
C ASN A 19 59.05 7.08 -8.45
N THR A 20 59.67 7.64 -9.48
CA THR A 20 59.02 8.02 -10.74
C THR A 20 59.22 7.06 -11.92
N GLU A 21 60.06 6.03 -11.80
CA GLU A 21 60.50 5.24 -12.97
C GLU A 21 59.62 4.04 -13.33
N GLY A 22 58.63 3.68 -12.52
CA GLY A 22 57.85 2.44 -12.71
C GLY A 22 56.44 2.57 -13.31
N SER A 23 55.98 3.77 -13.69
CA SER A 23 54.58 3.96 -14.13
C SER A 23 54.38 3.61 -15.61
N GLN A 24 54.53 2.34 -15.97
CA GLN A 24 53.87 1.82 -17.17
C GLN A 24 52.36 1.82 -16.90
N ARG A 25 51.67 2.86 -17.38
CA ARG A 25 50.20 2.91 -17.42
C ARG A 25 49.69 1.76 -18.29
N ARG A 26 49.51 0.57 -17.71
CA ARG A 26 48.74 -0.49 -18.37
C ARG A 26 47.32 0.07 -18.55
N PRO A 27 46.83 0.25 -19.79
CA PRO A 27 45.48 0.74 -19.97
C PRO A 27 44.54 -0.26 -19.30
N LEU A 28 43.59 0.22 -18.49
CA LEU A 28 42.61 -0.59 -17.76
C LEU A 28 41.63 -1.31 -18.70
N ARG A 29 42.14 -2.14 -19.61
CA ARG A 29 41.36 -2.97 -20.54
C ARG A 29 40.48 -3.97 -19.79
N TRP A 30 40.93 -4.45 -18.63
CA TRP A 30 40.16 -5.33 -17.75
C TRP A 30 38.89 -4.67 -17.20
N LEU A 31 38.89 -3.35 -17.01
CA LEU A 31 37.74 -2.62 -16.48
C LEU A 31 36.61 -2.57 -17.52
N LYS A 32 36.92 -2.58 -18.83
CA LYS A 32 35.92 -2.73 -19.89
C LYS A 32 35.24 -4.10 -19.90
N VAL A 33 35.97 -5.15 -19.51
CA VAL A 33 35.42 -6.52 -19.40
C VAL A 33 34.42 -6.60 -18.24
N LEU A 34 34.67 -5.90 -17.13
CA LEU A 34 33.76 -5.85 -15.98
C LEU A 34 32.50 -5.01 -16.20
N ILE A 35 32.52 -4.05 -17.13
CA ILE A 35 31.36 -3.21 -17.44
C ILE A 35 30.20 -4.03 -18.02
N VAL A 36 30.47 -5.09 -18.80
CA VAL A 36 29.43 -5.92 -19.42
C VAL A 36 28.56 -6.65 -18.38
N PRO A 37 29.11 -7.47 -17.45
CA PRO A 37 28.29 -8.11 -16.43
C PRO A 37 27.67 -7.09 -15.47
N PHE A 38 28.34 -5.97 -15.19
CA PHE A 38 27.77 -4.91 -14.35
C PHE A 38 26.53 -4.25 -14.97
N LYS A 39 26.53 -4.01 -16.29
CA LYS A 39 25.35 -3.50 -17.01
C LYS A 39 24.17 -4.47 -16.92
N TRP A 40 24.43 -5.77 -17.10
CA TRP A 40 23.39 -6.79 -16.95
C TRP A 40 22.87 -6.89 -15.52
N ALA A 41 23.75 -6.85 -14.52
CA ALA A 41 23.36 -6.84 -13.12
C ALA A 41 22.49 -5.61 -12.78
N LEU A 42 22.86 -4.43 -13.28
CA LEU A 42 22.07 -3.21 -13.09
C LEU A 42 20.70 -3.31 -13.77
N LEU A 43 20.65 -3.85 -14.99
CA LEU A 43 19.39 -4.03 -15.72
C LEU A 43 18.46 -5.01 -14.99
N LEU A 44 19.01 -6.13 -14.49
CA LEU A 44 18.25 -7.09 -13.68
C LEU A 44 17.75 -6.47 -12.37
N LEU A 45 18.56 -5.63 -11.73
CA LEU A 45 18.17 -4.92 -10.51
C LEU A 45 17.02 -3.94 -10.77
N VAL A 46 17.09 -3.14 -11.84
CA VAL A 46 16.01 -2.20 -12.21
C VAL A 46 14.75 -2.97 -12.60
N CYS A 47 14.88 -4.05 -13.37
CA CYS A 47 13.73 -4.87 -13.76
C CYS A 47 13.08 -5.56 -12.55
N GLY A 48 13.89 -6.12 -11.65
CA GLY A 48 13.43 -6.78 -10.43
C GLY A 48 12.74 -5.81 -9.46
N THR A 49 13.30 -4.61 -9.28
CA THR A 49 12.68 -3.57 -8.44
C THR A 49 11.35 -3.09 -9.04
N ALA A 50 11.28 -2.87 -10.35
CA ALA A 50 10.04 -2.50 -11.03
C ALA A 50 8.96 -3.60 -10.88
N LEU A 51 9.33 -4.87 -11.05
CA LEU A 51 8.43 -6.00 -10.87
C LEU A 51 7.94 -6.11 -9.42
N PHE A 52 8.84 -5.94 -8.44
CA PHE A 52 8.49 -5.96 -7.03
C PHE A 52 7.48 -4.86 -6.65
N ILE A 53 7.71 -3.62 -7.14
CA ILE A 53 6.79 -2.50 -6.94
C ILE A 53 5.41 -2.83 -7.54
N LEU A 54 5.38 -3.38 -8.76
CA LEU A 54 4.13 -3.74 -9.43
C LEU A 54 3.35 -4.77 -8.61
N ILE A 55 4.01 -5.86 -8.17
CA ILE A 55 3.38 -6.89 -7.34
C ILE A 55 2.86 -6.27 -6.04
N SER A 56 3.67 -5.46 -5.36
CA SER A 56 3.26 -4.79 -4.11
C SER A 56 2.00 -3.94 -4.28
N LEU A 57 1.91 -3.15 -5.35
CA LEU A 57 0.74 -2.32 -5.64
C LEU A 57 -0.51 -3.14 -5.95
N LEU A 58 -0.38 -4.25 -6.68
CA LEU A 58 -1.50 -5.15 -6.98
C LEU A 58 -2.00 -5.84 -5.71
N THR A 59 -1.10 -6.35 -4.89
CA THR A 59 -1.41 -7.04 -3.64
C THR A 59 -2.08 -6.12 -2.63
N ASP A 60 -1.59 -4.89 -2.47
CA ASP A 60 -2.19 -3.89 -1.57
C ASP A 60 -3.64 -3.54 -1.99
N SER A 61 -3.88 -3.36 -3.28
CA SER A 61 -5.22 -3.10 -3.79
C SER A 61 -6.19 -4.25 -3.52
N TYR A 62 -5.75 -5.49 -3.72
CA TYR A 62 -6.58 -6.68 -3.49
C TYR A 62 -6.94 -6.84 -2.01
N PHE A 63 -5.96 -6.66 -1.11
CA PHE A 63 -6.22 -6.74 0.33
C PHE A 63 -7.13 -5.62 0.82
N LYS A 64 -6.99 -4.41 0.28
CA LYS A 64 -7.88 -3.29 0.59
C LYS A 64 -9.32 -3.57 0.19
N GLU A 65 -9.55 -4.16 -0.97
CA GLU A 65 -10.90 -4.53 -1.42
C GLU A 65 -11.54 -5.56 -0.47
N LYS A 66 -10.82 -6.64 -0.14
CA LYS A 66 -11.28 -7.64 0.81
C LYS A 66 -11.56 -7.06 2.20
N ASN A 67 -10.70 -6.17 2.68
CA ASN A 67 -10.89 -5.51 3.97
C ASN A 67 -12.10 -4.57 3.94
N THR A 68 -12.32 -3.83 2.85
CA THR A 68 -13.49 -2.97 2.70
C THR A 68 -14.77 -3.79 2.68
N GLN A 69 -14.81 -4.91 1.97
CA GLN A 69 -15.97 -5.82 1.99
C GLN A 69 -16.28 -6.30 3.42
N LYS A 70 -15.25 -6.71 4.17
CA LYS A 70 -15.40 -7.13 5.57
C LYS A 70 -15.89 -5.99 6.46
N LYS A 71 -15.42 -4.76 6.24
CA LYS A 71 -15.92 -3.57 6.95
C LYS A 71 -17.40 -3.31 6.65
N LEU A 72 -17.82 -3.44 5.38
CA LEU A 72 -19.23 -3.31 4.99
C LEU A 72 -20.11 -4.37 5.66
N ASP A 73 -19.66 -5.62 5.69
CA ASP A 73 -20.39 -6.71 6.37
C ASP A 73 -20.53 -6.44 7.88
N GLN A 74 -19.44 -6.00 8.52
CA GLN A 74 -19.47 -5.63 9.94
C GLN A 74 -20.41 -4.46 10.19
N LEU A 75 -20.36 -3.43 9.35
CA LEU A 75 -21.22 -2.26 9.45
C LEU A 75 -22.69 -2.65 9.29
N ALA A 76 -23.01 -3.54 8.35
CA ALA A 76 -24.35 -4.09 8.17
C ALA A 76 -24.86 -4.78 9.43
N VAL A 77 -24.05 -5.64 10.07
CA VAL A 77 -24.41 -6.30 11.34
C VAL A 77 -24.72 -5.28 12.43
N VAL A 78 -23.91 -4.22 12.53
CA VAL A 78 -24.08 -3.18 13.56
C VAL A 78 -25.38 -2.38 13.31
N ILE A 79 -25.68 -2.04 12.05
CA ILE A 79 -26.92 -1.35 11.68
C ILE A 79 -28.14 -2.24 11.99
N VAL A 80 -28.07 -3.53 11.70
CA VAL A 80 -29.15 -4.49 12.02
C VAL A 80 -29.35 -4.58 13.54
N LYS A 81 -28.27 -4.68 14.32
CA LYS A 81 -28.36 -4.68 15.80
C LYS A 81 -28.97 -3.38 16.34
N HIS A 82 -28.64 -2.24 15.73
CA HIS A 82 -29.25 -0.97 16.11
C HIS A 82 -30.77 -0.97 15.87
N GLU A 83 -31.21 -1.47 14.71
CA GLU A 83 -32.63 -1.59 14.38
C GLU A 83 -33.36 -2.53 15.34
N GLN A 84 -32.75 -3.67 15.70
CA GLN A 84 -33.31 -4.60 16.68
C GLN A 84 -33.44 -3.97 18.09
N ALA A 85 -32.48 -3.14 18.50
CA ALA A 85 -32.48 -2.51 19.82
C ALA A 85 -33.44 -1.31 19.93
N HIS A 86 -33.62 -0.54 18.85
CA HIS A 86 -34.38 0.71 18.87
C HIS A 86 -35.68 0.68 18.04
N GLY A 87 -35.96 -0.44 17.36
CA GLY A 87 -37.10 -0.62 16.47
C GLY A 87 -37.08 0.24 15.20
N ARG A 88 -35.94 0.90 14.90
CA ARG A 88 -35.78 1.79 13.75
C ARG A 88 -34.37 1.77 13.18
N LEU A 89 -34.28 1.92 11.86
CA LEU A 89 -33.02 2.15 11.17
C LEU A 89 -32.41 3.50 11.63
N PRO A 90 -31.08 3.57 11.81
CA PRO A 90 -30.41 4.82 12.13
C PRO A 90 -30.58 5.83 10.99
N GLY A 91 -30.67 7.12 11.32
CA GLY A 91 -30.73 8.19 10.32
C GLY A 91 -29.38 8.44 9.63
N SER A 92 -28.29 8.11 10.31
CA SER A 92 -26.93 8.26 9.80
C SER A 92 -26.00 7.19 10.40
N LEU A 93 -24.86 6.92 9.75
CA LEU A 93 -23.82 6.07 10.34
C LEU A 93 -23.27 6.68 11.64
N HIS A 94 -23.33 7.99 11.81
CA HIS A 94 -22.85 8.64 13.02
C HIS A 94 -23.66 8.22 14.25
N GLU A 95 -24.98 8.04 14.14
CA GLU A 95 -25.83 7.59 15.25
C GLU A 95 -25.38 6.24 15.81
N VAL A 96 -24.95 5.34 14.93
CA VAL A 96 -24.51 3.99 15.32
C VAL A 96 -23.07 3.99 15.87
N THR A 97 -22.26 4.97 15.48
CA THR A 97 -20.82 5.02 15.78
C THR A 97 -20.43 6.04 16.84
N MET A 98 -21.38 6.84 17.33
CA MET A 98 -21.13 7.92 18.28
C MET A 98 -20.47 7.44 19.57
N ASN A 99 -20.92 6.29 20.09
CA ASN A 99 -20.50 5.73 21.38
C ASN A 99 -19.37 4.70 21.29
N ASN A 100 -18.92 4.30 20.10
CA ASN A 100 -17.88 3.28 19.96
C ASN A 100 -16.80 3.68 18.94
N PRO A 101 -15.58 4.01 19.40
CA PRO A 101 -14.46 4.39 18.53
C PRO A 101 -14.10 3.31 17.49
N LEU A 102 -14.26 2.02 17.83
CA LEU A 102 -13.98 0.93 16.89
C LEU A 102 -14.94 0.94 15.70
N LEU A 103 -16.19 1.37 15.93
CA LEU A 103 -17.18 1.50 14.86
C LEU A 103 -16.93 2.73 13.99
N ARG A 104 -16.29 3.79 14.53
CA ARG A 104 -15.93 4.97 13.73
C ARG A 104 -14.97 4.61 12.60
N ASP A 105 -14.05 3.68 12.81
CA ASP A 105 -13.15 3.22 11.73
C ASP A 105 -13.89 2.44 10.63
N LEU A 106 -15.07 1.90 10.93
CA LEU A 106 -15.93 1.24 9.94
C LEU A 106 -16.70 2.22 9.06
N THR A 107 -16.75 3.51 9.41
CA THR A 107 -17.39 4.55 8.57
C THR A 107 -16.54 4.91 7.35
N ARG A 108 -15.30 4.41 7.30
CA ARG A 108 -14.37 4.63 6.21
C ARG A 108 -13.92 3.30 5.61
N ASP A 109 -13.70 3.30 4.31
CA ASP A 109 -13.16 2.16 3.59
C ASP A 109 -11.64 2.00 3.82
N SER A 110 -11.05 0.95 3.24
CA SER A 110 -9.61 0.69 3.35
C SER A 110 -8.74 1.65 2.51
N TRP A 111 -9.37 2.52 1.71
CA TRP A 111 -8.73 3.58 0.94
C TRP A 111 -8.85 4.96 1.60
N GLY A 112 -9.53 5.04 2.75
CA GLY A 112 -9.71 6.25 3.55
C GLY A 112 -10.92 7.11 3.19
N LEU A 113 -11.79 6.64 2.29
CA LEU A 113 -13.00 7.35 1.88
C LEU A 113 -14.18 7.03 2.81
N PRO A 114 -15.11 8.00 3.00
CA PRO A 114 -16.33 7.77 3.76
C PRO A 114 -17.27 6.80 3.01
N ILE A 115 -17.86 5.86 3.75
CA ILE A 115 -18.90 4.96 3.25
C ILE A 115 -20.22 5.71 3.19
N LEU A 116 -20.90 5.65 2.05
CA LEU A 116 -22.23 6.23 1.89
C LEU A 116 -23.29 5.29 2.45
N TYR A 117 -24.19 5.84 3.24
CA TYR A 117 -25.33 5.14 3.81
C TYR A 117 -26.64 5.76 3.34
N GLY A 118 -27.52 4.93 2.79
CA GLY A 118 -28.86 5.30 2.35
C GLY A 118 -29.91 4.41 3.01
N PRO A 119 -30.56 4.84 4.11
CA PRO A 119 -31.66 4.11 4.71
C PRO A 119 -32.95 4.29 3.89
N ASN A 120 -33.75 3.23 3.82
CA ASN A 120 -35.12 3.26 3.33
C ASN A 120 -36.04 2.71 4.43
N GLN A 121 -36.60 3.62 5.22
CA GLN A 121 -37.45 3.27 6.36
C GLN A 121 -38.74 2.56 5.93
N ALA A 122 -39.33 2.94 4.80
CA ALA A 122 -40.59 2.36 4.33
C ALA A 122 -40.46 0.87 4.00
N ARG A 123 -39.30 0.44 3.51
CA ARG A 123 -39.04 -0.96 3.14
C ARG A 123 -38.17 -1.71 4.15
N ARG A 124 -37.79 -1.07 5.27
CA ARG A 124 -36.77 -1.57 6.21
C ARG A 124 -35.52 -2.10 5.51
N THR A 125 -35.10 -1.39 4.46
CA THR A 125 -33.87 -1.71 3.73
C THR A 125 -32.86 -0.60 3.90
N PHE A 126 -31.58 -0.95 3.78
CA PHE A 126 -30.53 0.05 3.71
C PHE A 126 -29.48 -0.34 2.69
N LYS A 127 -28.81 0.68 2.16
CA LYS A 127 -27.72 0.54 1.21
C LYS A 127 -26.47 1.17 1.81
N ILE A 128 -25.37 0.42 1.81
CA ILE A 128 -24.03 0.93 2.08
C ILE A 128 -23.18 0.81 0.81
N ARG A 129 -22.40 1.85 0.53
CA ARG A 129 -21.57 1.95 -0.68
C ARG A 129 -20.19 2.52 -0.37
N SER A 130 -19.18 1.89 -0.96
CA SER A 130 -17.79 2.36 -0.99
C SER A 130 -17.39 2.72 -2.42
N GLY A 131 -16.66 3.82 -2.62
CA GLY A 131 -16.13 4.23 -3.93
C GLY A 131 -14.90 3.45 -4.40
N GLY A 132 -14.73 2.21 -3.92
CA GLY A 132 -13.74 1.26 -4.41
C GLY A 132 -12.29 1.75 -4.56
N ARG A 133 -11.59 1.13 -5.52
CA ARG A 133 -10.17 1.38 -5.83
C ARG A 133 -9.95 2.74 -6.49
N ASP A 134 -10.86 3.14 -7.36
CA ASP A 134 -10.77 4.37 -8.15
C ASP A 134 -11.11 5.64 -7.34
N ARG A 135 -11.62 5.45 -6.12
CA ARG A 135 -12.01 6.51 -5.18
C ARG A 135 -13.16 7.37 -5.69
N GLN A 136 -13.88 6.89 -6.69
CA GLN A 136 -14.97 7.61 -7.32
C GLN A 136 -16.27 6.87 -7.03
N LEU A 137 -17.29 7.62 -6.65
CA LEU A 137 -18.62 7.06 -6.46
C LEU A 137 -19.33 6.97 -7.80
N HIS A 138 -20.22 5.98 -7.92
CA HIS A 138 -21.03 5.71 -9.12
C HIS A 138 -20.24 5.13 -10.29
N THR A 139 -19.14 4.46 -10.01
CA THR A 139 -18.35 3.73 -11.02
C THR A 139 -18.59 2.23 -10.92
N LYS A 140 -17.99 1.46 -11.84
CA LYS A 140 -18.08 -0.01 -11.82
C LYS A 140 -17.31 -0.64 -10.65
N ASP A 141 -16.39 0.10 -10.06
CA ASP A 141 -15.56 -0.34 -8.93
C ASP A 141 -16.25 -0.12 -7.57
N ASP A 142 -17.45 0.49 -7.57
CA ASP A 142 -18.26 0.68 -6.37
C ASP A 142 -18.60 -0.66 -5.71
N LEU A 143 -18.19 -0.83 -4.45
CA LEU A 143 -18.66 -1.93 -3.62
C LEU A 143 -19.98 -1.53 -2.97
N VAL A 144 -21.06 -2.25 -3.30
CA VAL A 144 -22.42 -1.96 -2.84
C VAL A 144 -23.00 -3.16 -2.12
N GLN A 145 -23.50 -2.94 -0.91
CA GLN A 145 -24.25 -3.92 -0.16
C GLN A 145 -25.64 -3.37 0.17
N VAL A 146 -26.67 -4.09 -0.26
CA VAL A 146 -28.08 -3.81 0.03
C VAL A 146 -28.55 -4.88 1.00
N VAL A 147 -29.05 -4.45 2.15
CA VAL A 147 -29.56 -5.35 3.19
C VAL A 147 -31.02 -5.04 3.42
N GLN A 148 -31.84 -6.09 3.38
CA GLN A 148 -33.25 -6.04 3.73
C GLN A 148 -33.42 -6.69 5.09
N ILE A 149 -33.96 -5.94 6.05
CA ILE A 149 -34.31 -6.46 7.36
C ILE A 149 -35.72 -7.01 7.24
N ASN A 150 -35.82 -8.33 7.12
CA ASN A 150 -37.10 -8.98 7.29
C ASN A 150 -37.50 -8.88 8.76
N PRO A 151 -38.74 -8.48 9.09
CA PRO A 151 -39.21 -8.63 10.45
C PRO A 151 -39.12 -10.12 10.76
N THR A 152 -38.25 -10.48 11.71
CA THR A 152 -38.31 -11.80 12.34
C THR A 152 -39.67 -11.87 13.02
N GLY A 153 -40.63 -12.46 12.31
CA GLY A 153 -41.90 -12.89 12.87
C GLY A 153 -41.65 -14.06 13.80
N GLU A 154 -42.11 -13.86 15.03
CA GLU A 154 -42.73 -14.82 15.95
C GLU A 154 -41.92 -16.07 16.36
#